data_AF-A0A1I2QNB5-F1
#
_entry.id   AF-A0A1I2QNB5-F1
#
_cell.length_a   1.000
_cell.length_b   1.000
_cell.length_c   1.000
_cell.angle_alpha   90.00
_cell.angle_beta   90.00
_cell.angle_gamma   90.00
#
_symmetry.space_group_name_H-M   'P 1'
#
loop_
_entity.id
_entity.type
_entity.pdbx_description
1 polymer ?
#
loop_
_entity_poly.entity_id
_entity_poly.type
_entity_poly.pdbx_seq_one_letter_code
_entity_poly.pdbx_strand_id
1 'polypeptide(L)'
;MKGRHKKGFTLAELLIIVAIIGVLVAISIPIFQKNLEKSRETVDIHTMRAAASLGQQFYYEGVTGKQSALKAGMQWYTASGGDGADGSNAFAIYIADKGVFSKYNYDGSIDDGLKPYGKGASLDGGVVLYGINGELAYNPKLDYRKAVCQVSIFPNGPQKRVEVAWKVLQTGNTRPFIGGNNPPKLTYYLN
;
A
#
# COMPACT_ATOMS: atom_id res chain seq x y z
N MET A 1 -45.88 13.68 -54.18
CA MET A 1 -44.94 13.76 -53.04
C MET A 1 -43.84 12.73 -53.27
N LYS A 2 -42.58 13.14 -53.51
CA LYS A 2 -41.46 12.19 -53.75
C LYS A 2 -41.05 11.54 -52.42
N GLY A 3 -41.34 10.24 -52.27
CA GLY A 3 -40.88 9.44 -51.13
C GLY A 3 -39.36 9.32 -51.15
N ARG A 4 -38.68 9.89 -50.15
CA ARG A 4 -37.25 9.68 -49.94
C ARG A 4 -37.04 8.21 -49.57
N HIS A 5 -36.42 7.43 -50.45
CA HIS A 5 -35.94 6.09 -50.12
C HIS A 5 -34.97 6.20 -48.93
N LYS A 6 -35.41 5.73 -47.75
CA LYS A 6 -34.50 5.53 -46.62
C LYS A 6 -33.62 4.33 -46.96
N LYS A 7 -32.35 4.57 -47.29
CA LYS A 7 -31.36 3.50 -47.44
C LYS A 7 -31.20 2.83 -46.06
N GLY A 8 -31.53 1.55 -45.97
CA GLY A 8 -31.31 0.72 -44.78
C GLY A 8 -29.85 0.30 -44.68
N PHE A 9 -29.41 -0.01 -43.46
CA PHE A 9 -28.06 -0.51 -43.16
C PHE A 9 -27.85 -1.90 -43.76
N THR A 10 -26.72 -2.12 -44.43
CA THR A 10 -26.39 -3.44 -45.00
C THR A 10 -25.65 -4.32 -43.98
N LEU A 11 -25.81 -5.65 -44.09
CA LEU A 11 -25.06 -6.60 -43.26
C LEU A 11 -23.55 -6.48 -43.46
N ALA A 12 -23.11 -6.16 -44.68
CA ALA A 12 -21.70 -5.98 -45.00
C ALA A 12 -21.10 -4.75 -44.28
N GLU A 13 -21.84 -3.65 -44.21
CA GLU A 13 -21.43 -2.47 -43.44
C GLU A 13 -21.27 -2.81 -41.95
N LEU A 14 -22.19 -3.60 -41.38
CA LEU A 14 -22.08 -4.03 -39.99
C LEU A 14 -20.85 -4.91 -39.73
N LEU A 15 -20.56 -5.84 -40.64
CA LEU A 15 -19.44 -6.77 -40.49
C LEU A 15 -18.08 -6.07 -40.48
N ILE A 16 -17.88 -5.08 -41.35
CA ILE A 16 -16.63 -4.30 -41.39
C ILE A 16 -16.46 -3.50 -40.09
N ILE A 17 -17.55 -2.94 -39.55
CA ILE A 17 -17.50 -2.19 -38.28
C ILE A 17 -17.12 -3.09 -37.11
N VAL A 18 -17.73 -4.27 -37.00
CA VAL A 18 -17.38 -5.23 -35.95
C VAL A 18 -15.93 -5.70 -36.08
N ALA A 19 -15.44 -5.91 -37.31
CA ALA A 19 -14.04 -6.28 -37.54
C ALA A 19 -13.07 -5.18 -37.07
N ILE A 20 -13.35 -3.90 -37.39
CA ILE A 20 -12.52 -2.77 -36.95
C ILE A 20 -12.57 -2.63 -35.42
N ILE A 21 -13.75 -2.72 -34.80
CA ILE A 21 -13.90 -2.68 -33.33
C ILE A 21 -13.11 -3.82 -32.69
N GLY A 22 -13.14 -5.03 -33.27
CA GLY A 22 -12.38 -6.19 -32.78
C GLY A 22 -10.88 -5.93 -32.72
N VAL A 23 -10.30 -5.34 -33.77
CA VAL A 23 -8.87 -4.96 -33.80
C VAL A 23 -8.56 -3.90 -32.75
N LEU A 24 -9.39 -2.88 -32.62
CA LEU A 24 -9.21 -1.81 -31.64
C LEU A 24 -9.25 -2.35 -30.20
N VAL A 25 -10.21 -3.22 -29.89
CA VAL A 25 -10.36 -3.83 -28.56
C VAL A 25 -9.17 -4.73 -28.23
N ALA A 26 -8.69 -5.54 -29.19
CA ALA A 26 -7.56 -6.43 -28.99
C ALA A 26 -6.28 -5.68 -28.57
N ILE A 27 -6.03 -4.50 -29.12
CA ILE A 27 -4.89 -3.65 -28.76
C ILE A 27 -5.17 -2.86 -27.46
N SER A 28 -6.41 -2.38 -27.28
CA SER A 28 -6.75 -1.45 -26.20
C SER A 28 -6.78 -2.11 -24.82
N ILE A 29 -7.28 -3.35 -24.71
CA ILE A 29 -7.39 -4.05 -23.42
C ILE A 29 -6.04 -4.19 -22.70
N PRO A 30 -4.97 -4.75 -23.31
CA PRO A 30 -3.71 -4.92 -22.60
C PRO A 30 -3.05 -3.59 -22.23
N ILE A 31 -3.17 -2.57 -23.09
CA ILE A 31 -2.65 -1.22 -22.82
C ILE A 31 -3.38 -0.61 -21.62
N PHE A 32 -4.71 -0.68 -21.62
CA PHE A 32 -5.53 -0.15 -20.55
C PHE A 32 -5.27 -0.87 -19.22
N GLN A 33 -5.16 -2.19 -19.24
CA GLN A 33 -4.78 -2.98 -18.06
C GLN A 33 -3.41 -2.57 -17.51
N LYS A 34 -2.41 -2.37 -18.38
CA LYS A 34 -1.08 -1.89 -17.98
C LYS A 34 -1.14 -0.50 -17.35
N ASN A 35 -1.89 0.42 -17.92
CA ASN A 35 -2.00 1.79 -17.40
C ASN A 35 -2.78 1.84 -16.08
N LEU A 36 -3.85 1.05 -15.94
CA LEU A 36 -4.57 0.92 -14.66
C LEU A 36 -3.68 0.37 -13.55
N GLU A 37 -2.84 -0.61 -13.89
CA GLU A 37 -1.84 -1.15 -12.97
C GLU A 37 -0.85 -0.02 -12.61
N LYS A 38 -0.30 0.69 -13.59
CA LYS A 38 0.59 1.83 -13.34
C LYS A 38 0.04 2.85 -12.32
N SER A 39 -1.19 3.32 -12.54
CA SER A 39 -1.83 4.30 -11.66
C SER A 39 -2.06 3.78 -10.24
N ARG A 40 -2.29 2.48 -10.07
CA ARG A 40 -2.47 1.88 -8.75
C ARG A 40 -1.16 1.85 -7.94
N GLU A 41 0.01 1.64 -8.54
CA GLU A 41 1.27 1.74 -7.74
C GLU A 41 1.44 3.12 -7.14
N THR A 42 1.18 4.13 -7.96
CA THR A 42 1.39 5.53 -7.60
C THR A 42 0.70 5.82 -6.30
N VAL A 43 -0.59 5.44 -6.23
CA VAL A 43 -1.42 5.65 -5.06
C VAL A 43 -0.88 4.88 -3.86
N ASP A 44 -0.39 3.67 -4.06
CA ASP A 44 0.13 2.80 -3.01
C ASP A 44 1.44 3.35 -2.41
N ILE A 45 2.37 3.83 -3.24
CA ILE A 45 3.59 4.50 -2.77
C ILE A 45 3.26 5.82 -2.08
N HIS A 46 2.34 6.62 -2.63
CA HIS A 46 1.90 7.86 -1.98
C HIS A 46 1.30 7.57 -0.60
N THR A 47 0.54 6.48 -0.49
CA THR A 47 -0.02 6.01 0.78
C THR A 47 1.09 5.64 1.77
N MET A 48 2.10 4.87 1.33
CA MET A 48 3.24 4.51 2.21
C MET A 48 4.03 5.74 2.68
N ARG A 49 4.21 6.75 1.82
CA ARG A 49 4.88 8.01 2.20
C ARG A 49 4.07 8.82 3.19
N ALA A 50 2.76 8.93 2.98
CA ALA A 50 1.86 9.59 3.91
C ALA A 50 1.90 8.90 5.29
N ALA A 51 1.87 7.56 5.28
CA ALA A 51 2.01 6.75 6.49
C ALA A 51 3.35 6.98 7.20
N ALA A 52 4.45 7.03 6.46
CA ALA A 52 5.77 7.30 7.00
C ALA A 52 5.86 8.70 7.62
N SER A 53 5.38 9.72 6.91
CA SER A 53 5.31 11.10 7.38
C SER A 53 4.56 11.20 8.71
N LEU A 54 3.42 10.52 8.83
CA LEU A 54 2.68 10.45 10.09
C LEU A 54 3.48 9.75 11.19
N GLY A 55 4.19 8.67 10.88
CA GLY A 55 5.08 8.00 11.83
C GLY A 55 6.21 8.89 12.33
N GLN A 56 6.79 9.70 11.45
CA GLN A 56 7.82 10.67 11.82
C GLN A 56 7.24 11.77 12.73
N GLN A 57 6.04 12.25 12.44
CA GLN A 57 5.34 13.21 13.29
C GLN A 57 5.16 12.65 14.71
N PHE A 58 4.64 11.43 14.86
CA PHE A 58 4.45 10.79 16.16
C PHE A 58 5.78 10.62 16.91
N TYR A 59 6.86 10.30 16.20
CA TYR A 59 8.19 10.25 16.80
C TYR A 59 8.60 11.61 17.40
N TYR A 60 8.48 12.69 16.62
CA TYR A 60 8.82 14.05 17.08
C TYR A 60 7.88 14.59 18.16
N GLU A 61 6.65 14.08 18.25
CA GLU A 61 5.71 14.33 19.35
C GLU A 61 6.06 13.57 20.64
N GLY A 62 7.06 12.69 20.61
CA GLY A 62 7.60 12.00 21.80
C GLY A 62 7.22 10.53 21.91
N VAL A 63 6.78 9.87 20.83
CA VAL A 63 6.56 8.43 20.82
C VAL A 63 7.89 7.68 20.74
N THR A 64 8.56 7.61 21.89
CA THR A 64 9.90 7.01 22.05
C THR A 64 9.95 5.82 22.99
N GLY A 65 8.83 5.43 23.59
CA GLY A 65 8.78 4.32 24.54
C GLY A 65 7.39 3.72 24.65
N LYS A 66 7.29 2.61 25.39
CA LYS A 66 6.04 1.87 25.57
C LYS A 66 4.89 2.74 26.07
N GLN A 67 5.12 3.55 27.10
CA GLN A 67 4.05 4.39 27.67
C GLN A 67 3.58 5.47 26.71
N SER A 68 4.49 6.14 26.00
CA SER A 68 4.12 7.18 25.03
C SER A 68 3.44 6.61 23.79
N ALA A 69 3.84 5.42 23.33
CA ALA A 69 3.17 4.71 22.25
C ALA A 69 1.71 4.37 22.61
N LEU A 70 1.48 3.81 23.79
CA LEU A 70 0.13 3.46 24.26
C LEU A 70 -0.75 4.71 24.42
N LYS A 71 -0.20 5.81 24.96
CA LYS A 71 -0.91 7.10 25.09
C LYS A 71 -1.28 7.67 23.72
N ALA A 72 -0.43 7.47 22.71
CA ALA A 72 -0.67 7.87 21.33
C ALA A 72 -1.60 6.90 20.56
N GLY A 73 -2.14 5.87 21.23
CA GLY A 73 -3.04 4.88 20.61
C GLY A 73 -2.33 3.82 19.77
N MET A 74 -1.01 3.75 19.81
CA MET A 74 -0.19 2.76 19.10
C MET A 74 0.11 1.54 19.98
N GLN A 75 0.49 0.42 19.35
CA GLN A 75 1.00 -0.75 20.06
C GLN A 75 2.52 -0.64 20.25
N TRP A 76 3.06 -1.43 21.19
CA TRP A 76 4.50 -1.52 21.45
C TRP A 76 4.97 -2.96 21.33
N TYR A 77 6.09 -3.17 20.66
CA TYR A 77 6.79 -4.44 20.62
C TYR A 77 8.14 -4.31 21.34
N THR A 78 8.39 -5.26 22.22
CA THR A 78 9.63 -5.37 22.99
C THR A 78 10.51 -6.43 22.34
N ALA A 79 11.65 -6.03 21.80
CA ALA A 79 12.65 -6.94 21.27
C ALA A 79 13.48 -7.60 22.40
N SER A 80 14.24 -8.62 22.03
CA SER A 80 15.26 -9.21 22.89
C SER A 80 16.22 -8.12 23.38
N GLY A 81 16.33 -7.94 24.69
CA GLY A 81 17.07 -6.83 25.32
C GLY A 81 16.18 -5.73 25.94
N GLY A 82 14.85 -5.84 25.82
CA GLY A 82 13.90 -4.97 26.52
C GLY A 82 13.49 -3.73 25.74
N ASP A 83 12.74 -2.84 26.38
CA ASP A 83 12.11 -1.69 25.71
C ASP A 83 13.12 -0.68 25.14
N GLY A 84 14.37 -0.69 25.61
CA GLY A 84 15.46 0.15 25.07
C GLY A 84 16.23 -0.46 23.90
N ALA A 85 15.92 -1.69 23.48
CA ALA A 85 16.60 -2.35 22.37
C ALA A 85 16.26 -1.70 21.03
N ASP A 86 17.21 -1.73 20.07
CA ASP A 86 17.03 -1.21 18.70
C ASP A 86 15.84 -1.86 17.97
N GLY A 87 15.55 -3.13 18.27
CA GLY A 87 14.39 -3.83 17.70
C GLY A 87 13.05 -3.48 18.35
N SER A 88 13.04 -2.74 19.47
CA SER A 88 11.81 -2.36 20.17
C SER A 88 11.18 -1.16 19.50
N ASN A 89 9.87 -1.23 19.26
CA ASN A 89 9.22 -0.30 18.34
C ASN A 89 7.75 -0.06 18.65
N ALA A 90 7.29 1.18 18.44
CA ALA A 90 5.87 1.49 18.38
C ALA A 90 5.33 1.11 16.99
N PHE A 91 4.09 0.64 16.88
CA PHE A 91 3.48 0.33 15.59
C PHE A 91 1.96 0.46 15.57
N ALA A 92 1.42 0.76 14.39
CA ALA A 92 0.00 0.84 14.12
C ALA A 92 -0.30 0.60 12.63
N ILE A 93 -1.55 0.26 12.29
CA ILE A 93 -2.01 0.20 10.90
C ILE A 93 -2.36 1.61 10.45
N TYR A 94 -1.92 2.00 9.25
CA TYR A 94 -2.28 3.28 8.65
C TYR A 94 -3.61 3.17 7.89
N ILE A 95 -4.53 4.08 8.17
CA ILE A 95 -5.84 4.19 7.53
C ILE A 95 -5.76 5.26 6.45
N ALA A 96 -5.50 4.85 5.20
CA ALA A 96 -5.33 5.77 4.08
C ALA A 96 -6.52 6.74 3.89
N ASP A 97 -7.75 6.21 3.92
CA ASP A 97 -8.98 6.98 3.71
C ASP A 97 -9.20 8.08 4.77
N LYS A 98 -8.68 7.88 5.98
CA LYS A 98 -8.84 8.81 7.11
C LYS A 98 -7.58 9.61 7.43
N GLY A 99 -6.42 9.23 6.89
CA GLY A 99 -5.13 9.84 7.19
C GLY A 99 -4.66 9.66 8.64
N VAL A 100 -5.15 8.65 9.35
CA VAL A 100 -4.85 8.41 10.78
C VAL A 100 -4.37 6.98 11.03
N PHE A 101 -3.84 6.71 12.22
CA PHE A 101 -3.56 5.35 12.67
C PHE A 101 -4.80 4.66 13.25
N SER A 102 -4.84 3.34 13.11
CA SER A 102 -5.81 2.48 13.79
C SER A 102 -5.67 2.59 15.30
N LYS A 103 -6.78 2.47 16.03
CA LYS A 103 -6.76 2.42 17.49
C LYS A 103 -5.99 1.19 18.01
N TYR A 104 -5.57 1.28 19.28
CA TYR A 104 -5.00 0.19 20.06
C TYR A 104 -5.95 -1.03 20.05
N ASN A 105 -5.40 -2.25 19.94
CA ASN A 105 -6.08 -3.53 19.70
C ASN A 105 -6.35 -3.89 18.22
N TYR A 106 -5.34 -3.85 17.37
CA TYR A 106 -5.38 -4.72 16.20
C TYR A 106 -5.23 -6.19 16.68
N ASP A 107 -6.33 -6.79 17.13
CA ASP A 107 -6.48 -8.23 17.40
C ASP A 107 -6.77 -9.03 16.11
N GLY A 108 -6.78 -8.32 14.98
CA GLY A 108 -7.15 -8.81 13.66
C GLY A 108 -8.63 -8.66 13.33
N SER A 109 -9.43 -8.06 14.21
CA SER A 109 -10.68 -7.41 13.85
C SER A 109 -10.37 -6.00 13.35
N ILE A 110 -10.88 -5.67 12.17
CA ILE A 110 -11.00 -4.28 11.73
C ILE A 110 -12.43 -3.86 12.04
N ASP A 111 -12.63 -3.26 13.20
CA ASP A 111 -13.91 -2.59 13.52
C ASP A 111 -13.99 -1.16 12.93
N ASP A 112 -12.95 -0.70 12.22
CA ASP A 112 -12.86 0.68 11.71
C ASP A 112 -13.27 0.87 10.24
N GLY A 113 -13.85 -0.16 9.61
CA GLY A 113 -14.22 -0.12 8.18
C GLY A 113 -13.01 -0.04 7.24
N LEU A 114 -11.81 -0.42 7.71
CA LEU A 114 -10.61 -0.50 6.88
C LEU A 114 -10.83 -1.52 5.77
N LYS A 115 -10.88 -1.02 4.55
CA LYS A 115 -10.85 -1.89 3.39
C LYS A 115 -9.43 -2.46 3.28
N PRO A 116 -9.28 -3.76 2.99
CA PRO A 116 -8.02 -4.30 2.53
C PRO A 116 -7.54 -3.42 1.38
N TYR A 117 -6.45 -2.70 1.59
CA TYR A 117 -5.95 -1.79 0.59
C TYR A 117 -5.11 -2.58 -0.41
N GLY A 118 -5.75 -2.85 -1.56
CA GLY A 118 -5.19 -2.76 -2.90
C GLY A 118 -4.08 -3.74 -3.28
N LYS A 119 -4.24 -4.38 -4.45
CA LYS A 119 -3.28 -5.31 -5.06
C LYS A 119 -1.86 -4.75 -5.22
N GLY A 120 -1.59 -3.45 -5.08
CA GLY A 120 -0.26 -2.91 -5.35
C GLY A 120 0.13 -3.23 -6.76
N ALA A 121 0.00 -2.27 -7.65
CA ALA A 121 0.40 -2.41 -9.04
C ALA A 121 1.69 -1.63 -9.29
N SER A 122 2.35 -1.61 -10.47
CA SER A 122 3.74 -1.13 -10.63
C SER A 122 3.95 0.20 -11.41
N LEU A 123 4.76 1.09 -10.85
CA LEU A 123 5.47 2.30 -11.27
C LEU A 123 4.70 3.58 -11.61
N ASP A 124 4.64 4.57 -10.71
CA ASP A 124 4.66 5.97 -11.20
C ASP A 124 5.30 7.01 -10.25
N GLY A 125 6.36 7.67 -10.74
CA GLY A 125 6.85 8.94 -10.18
C GLY A 125 8.34 9.05 -9.85
N GLY A 126 9.16 8.02 -10.07
CA GLY A 126 10.62 8.19 -10.09
C GLY A 126 11.33 8.24 -8.73
N VAL A 127 10.86 7.47 -7.74
CA VAL A 127 11.77 7.04 -6.66
C VAL A 127 11.86 5.53 -6.72
N VAL A 128 13.01 5.04 -7.16
CA VAL A 128 13.40 3.65 -6.93
C VAL A 128 13.64 3.54 -5.43
N LEU A 129 12.66 2.99 -4.73
CA LEU A 129 12.77 2.74 -3.30
C LEU A 129 13.48 1.42 -3.12
N TYR A 130 14.74 1.50 -2.73
CA TYR A 130 15.51 0.37 -2.28
C TYR A 130 15.22 0.12 -0.80
N GLY A 131 14.86 -1.11 -0.45
CA GLY A 131 15.01 -1.61 0.91
C GLY A 131 16.49 -1.63 1.30
N ILE A 132 16.78 -1.93 2.57
CA ILE A 132 18.13 -1.89 3.16
C ILE A 132 19.15 -2.77 2.38
N ASN A 133 18.65 -3.74 1.59
CA ASN A 133 19.43 -4.67 0.78
C ASN A 133 19.37 -4.41 -0.74
N GLY A 134 18.87 -3.26 -1.20
CA GLY A 134 18.75 -2.98 -2.64
C GLY A 134 17.56 -3.65 -3.35
N GLU A 135 16.63 -4.25 -2.60
CA GLU A 135 15.39 -4.81 -3.15
C GLU A 135 14.34 -3.72 -3.32
N LEU A 136 13.50 -3.79 -4.35
CA LEU A 136 12.41 -2.82 -4.51
C LEU A 136 11.42 -2.92 -3.34
N ALA A 137 11.10 -1.79 -2.71
CA ALA A 137 10.06 -1.70 -1.67
C ALA A 137 8.66 -2.12 -2.19
N TYR A 138 8.49 -2.15 -3.50
CA TYR A 138 7.33 -2.70 -4.18
C TYR A 138 7.76 -3.83 -5.14
N ASN A 139 7.19 -5.02 -4.94
CA ASN A 139 7.45 -6.19 -5.79
C ASN A 139 6.22 -6.55 -6.63
N PRO A 140 6.24 -6.39 -7.97
CA PRO A 140 5.10 -6.64 -8.85
C PRO A 140 4.69 -8.12 -8.96
N LYS A 141 5.49 -9.04 -8.40
CA LYS A 141 5.20 -10.48 -8.40
C LYS A 141 4.37 -10.92 -7.18
N LEU A 142 4.22 -10.06 -6.17
CA LEU A 142 3.46 -10.37 -4.95
C LEU A 142 2.01 -9.90 -5.08
N ASP A 143 1.07 -10.65 -4.48
CA ASP A 143 -0.35 -10.29 -4.46
C ASP A 143 -0.68 -9.49 -3.19
N TYR A 144 -1.03 -8.21 -3.35
CA TYR A 144 -1.40 -7.35 -2.22
C TYR A 144 -2.93 -7.17 -2.08
N ARG A 145 -3.79 -7.95 -2.76
CA ARG A 145 -5.27 -7.73 -2.80
C ARG A 145 -5.97 -7.65 -1.45
N LYS A 146 -5.30 -7.99 -0.34
CA LYS A 146 -5.78 -7.84 1.03
C LYS A 146 -4.78 -7.24 2.01
N ALA A 147 -3.79 -6.53 1.47
CA ALA A 147 -2.75 -5.91 2.26
C ALA A 147 -3.25 -4.66 2.99
N VAL A 148 -2.55 -4.30 4.05
CA VAL A 148 -2.64 -3.00 4.72
C VAL A 148 -1.23 -2.51 5.01
N CYS A 149 -1.02 -1.20 5.18
CA CYS A 149 0.27 -0.67 5.60
C CYS A 149 0.37 -0.68 7.13
N GLN A 150 1.45 -1.23 7.67
CA GLN A 150 1.84 -1.01 9.07
C GLN A 150 2.98 0.00 9.12
N VAL A 151 2.86 0.98 10.01
CA VAL A 151 3.94 1.91 10.35
C VAL A 151 4.58 1.44 11.65
N SER A 152 5.91 1.43 11.67
CA SER A 152 6.73 0.99 12.78
C SER A 152 7.77 2.06 13.10
N ILE A 153 7.68 2.67 14.29
CA ILE A 153 8.63 3.68 14.78
C ILE A 153 9.64 2.95 15.67
N PHE A 154 10.90 2.96 15.28
CA PHE A 154 12.03 2.44 16.04
C PHE A 154 12.78 3.62 16.66
N PRO A 155 12.47 3.99 17.92
CA PRO A 155 13.02 5.20 18.54
C PRO A 155 14.38 4.98 19.22
N ASN A 156 14.83 3.73 19.28
CA ASN A 156 16.03 3.30 20.00
C ASN A 156 17.12 2.84 19.02
N GLY A 157 18.30 2.57 19.57
CA GLY A 157 19.43 2.05 18.80
C GLY A 157 20.20 3.13 18.04
N PRO A 158 21.25 2.72 17.30
CA PRO A 158 22.11 3.64 16.56
C PRO A 158 21.41 4.25 15.34
N GLN A 159 20.34 3.60 14.83
CA GLN A 159 19.60 4.02 13.65
C GLN A 159 18.11 4.11 13.94
N LYS A 160 17.74 5.21 14.61
CA LYS A 160 16.34 5.60 14.80
C LYS A 160 15.68 5.73 13.44
N ARG A 161 14.51 5.13 13.27
CA ARG A 161 13.85 5.07 11.96
C ARG A 161 12.35 4.85 12.05
N VAL A 162 11.66 5.24 10.99
CA VAL A 162 10.28 4.84 10.71
C VAL A 162 10.32 3.87 9.54
N GLU A 163 9.68 2.72 9.71
CA GLU A 163 9.51 1.73 8.64
C GLU A 163 8.03 1.57 8.31
N VAL A 164 7.73 1.52 7.01
CA VAL A 164 6.39 1.22 6.51
C VAL A 164 6.46 -0.05 5.68
N ALA A 165 5.67 -1.05 6.04
CA ALA A 165 5.65 -2.34 5.36
C ALA A 165 4.22 -2.80 5.10
N TRP A 166 4.04 -3.54 4.00
CA TRP A 166 2.78 -4.19 3.67
C TRP A 166 2.55 -5.42 4.54
N LYS A 167 1.33 -5.57 5.05
CA LYS A 167 0.93 -6.66 5.93
C LYS A 167 -0.35 -7.31 5.43
N VAL A 168 -0.43 -8.64 5.49
CA VAL A 168 -1.67 -9.36 5.22
C VAL A 168 -2.59 -9.19 6.42
N LEU A 169 -3.84 -8.84 6.14
CA LEU A 169 -4.85 -8.81 7.17
C LEU A 169 -5.16 -10.24 7.66
N GLN A 170 -4.83 -10.54 8.92
CA GLN A 170 -5.15 -11.82 9.55
C GLN A 170 -5.50 -11.62 11.03
N THR A 171 -6.39 -12.49 11.53
CA THR A 171 -6.72 -12.70 12.95
C THR A 171 -5.59 -13.41 13.68
N GLY A 172 -5.22 -12.91 14.86
CA GLY A 172 -4.18 -13.50 15.71
C GLY A 172 -2.85 -12.75 15.68
N ASN A 173 -2.01 -13.00 16.69
CA ASN A 173 -0.78 -12.26 16.98
C ASN A 173 0.42 -12.71 16.11
N THR A 174 0.18 -13.00 14.84
CA THR A 174 1.25 -13.19 13.87
C THR A 174 1.46 -11.88 13.12
N ARG A 175 2.71 -11.60 12.76
CA ARG A 175 3.06 -10.46 11.89
C ARG A 175 3.31 -10.96 10.46
N PRO A 176 2.30 -11.43 9.70
CA PRO A 176 2.51 -11.88 8.33
C PRO A 176 2.68 -10.65 7.43
N PHE A 177 3.90 -10.14 7.36
CA PHE A 177 4.23 -9.16 6.33
C PHE A 177 4.21 -9.83 4.95
N ILE A 178 3.86 -9.05 3.94
CA ILE A 178 3.99 -9.50 2.56
C ILE A 178 5.48 -9.59 2.24
N GLY A 179 5.95 -10.77 1.83
CA GLY A 179 7.38 -11.08 1.73
C GLY A 179 7.98 -11.79 2.95
N GLY A 180 7.18 -12.14 3.96
CA GLY A 180 7.62 -12.95 5.10
C GLY A 180 8.52 -12.18 6.07
N ASN A 181 9.67 -12.77 6.44
CA ASN A 181 10.56 -12.23 7.47
C ASN A 181 11.37 -11.00 7.03
N ASN A 182 11.51 -10.79 5.72
CA ASN A 182 12.18 -9.62 5.16
C ASN A 182 11.25 -8.93 4.15
N PRO A 183 10.19 -8.27 4.63
CA PRO A 183 9.24 -7.65 3.73
C PRO A 183 9.85 -6.43 3.03
N PRO A 184 9.50 -6.19 1.76
CA PRO A 184 9.71 -4.90 1.12
C PRO A 184 9.13 -3.79 2.00
N LYS A 185 9.96 -2.80 2.32
CA LYS A 185 9.61 -1.73 3.26
C LYS A 185 10.26 -0.41 2.88
N LEU A 186 9.58 0.67 3.24
CA LEU A 186 10.06 2.03 3.12
C LEU A 186 10.62 2.46 4.47
N THR A 187 11.91 2.79 4.52
CA THR A 187 12.61 3.20 5.75
C THR A 187 13.02 4.66 5.66
N TYR A 188 12.66 5.43 6.68
CA TYR A 188 13.12 6.79 6.90
C TYR A 188 13.94 6.86 8.18
N TYR A 189 15.21 7.26 8.07
CA TYR A 189 16.04 7.50 9.24
C TYR A 189 15.66 8.82 9.90
N LEU A 190 15.72 8.82 11.23
CA LEU A 190 15.37 9.94 12.09
C LEU A 190 16.66 10.51 12.67
N ASN A 191 16.78 11.84 12.63
CA ASN A 191 17.84 12.58 13.30
C ASN A 191 17.42 12.92 14.74
#